data_AF-A0A0T6B968-F1
#
_entry.id   AF-A0A0T6B968-F1
#
_cell.length_a   1.000
_cell.length_b   1.000
_cell.length_c   1.000
_cell.angle_alpha   90.00
_cell.angle_beta   90.00
_cell.angle_gamma   90.00
#
_symmetry.space_group_name_H-M   'P 1'
#
loop_
_entity.id
_entity.type
_entity.pdbx_description
1 polymer ?
#
loop_
_entity_poly.entity_id
_entity_poly.type
_entity_poly.pdbx_seq_one_letter_code
_entity_poly.pdbx_strand_id
1 'polypeptide(L)'
;MVMDENKSVIVFGQDITKIPCFRNSFLYGISGGIGAGLFYFMCTSKPLMASHCGMACFTVITLGYWTHCRYNYSKVRLDMMRMQRLLREQALYEGTGVEKQIDEELKQKTSEES
;
A
#
# COMPACT_ATOMS: atom_id res chain seq x y z
N MET A 1 21.34 -9.50 -0.32
CA MET A 1 21.65 -8.82 -1.59
C MET A 1 20.71 -7.63 -1.70
N VAL A 2 21.23 -6.42 -1.56
CA VAL A 2 20.48 -5.17 -1.57
C VAL A 2 20.28 -4.75 -3.02
N MET A 3 19.04 -4.80 -3.51
CA MET A 3 18.68 -4.26 -4.82
C MET A 3 17.96 -2.93 -4.60
N ASP A 4 18.71 -1.86 -4.76
CA ASP A 4 18.21 -0.50 -4.95
C ASP A 4 18.11 -0.20 -6.43
N GLU A 5 16.90 0.05 -6.91
CA GLU A 5 16.69 0.54 -8.27
C GLU A 5 15.79 1.78 -8.23
N ASN A 6 16.40 2.90 -7.86
CA ASN A 6 15.95 4.24 -8.17
C ASN A 6 16.33 4.56 -9.63
N LYS A 7 15.52 4.09 -10.59
CA LYS A 7 15.59 4.54 -11.98
C LYS A 7 14.19 4.98 -12.41
N SER A 8 14.07 6.25 -12.76
CA SER A 8 12.84 6.86 -13.25
C SER A 8 12.47 6.25 -14.60
N VAL A 9 11.56 5.28 -14.58
CA VAL A 9 10.96 4.70 -15.79
C VAL A 9 9.61 5.38 -16.01
N ILE A 10 9.62 6.38 -16.89
CA ILE A 10 8.42 7.04 -17.43
C ILE A 10 7.71 6.06 -18.36
N VAL A 11 6.72 5.34 -17.85
CA VAL A 11 5.84 4.47 -18.61
C VAL A 11 4.40 4.90 -18.28
N PHE A 12 3.64 5.33 -19.29
CA PHE A 12 2.29 5.89 -19.19
C PHE A 12 2.13 7.27 -18.51
N GLY A 13 3.03 8.23 -18.79
CA GLY A 13 2.78 9.65 -18.54
C GLY A 13 2.56 10.07 -17.07
N GLN A 14 2.78 9.16 -16.12
CA GLN A 14 2.63 9.39 -14.69
C GLN A 14 3.85 8.78 -13.98
N ASP A 15 4.56 9.59 -13.17
CA ASP A 15 5.79 9.21 -12.48
C ASP A 15 5.59 8.00 -11.56
N ILE A 16 5.93 6.81 -12.06
CA ILE A 16 5.95 5.56 -11.29
C ILE A 16 7.03 5.62 -10.20
N THR A 17 8.05 6.46 -10.39
CA THR A 17 9.15 6.73 -9.46
C THR A 17 8.70 7.30 -8.11
N LYS A 18 7.52 7.95 -8.05
CA LYS A 18 6.96 8.50 -6.80
C LYS A 18 6.11 7.49 -6.02
N ILE A 19 5.88 6.31 -6.57
CA ILE A 19 4.94 5.31 -6.04
C ILE A 19 5.75 4.11 -5.51
N PRO A 20 5.91 3.98 -4.18
CA PRO A 20 6.67 2.88 -3.56
C PRO A 20 6.07 1.48 -3.81
N CYS A 21 4.90 1.40 -4.45
CA CYS A 21 4.22 0.15 -4.78
C CYS A 21 5.00 -0.74 -5.75
N PHE A 22 5.61 -0.18 -6.81
CA PHE A 22 6.22 -1.01 -7.87
C PHE A 22 7.43 -1.80 -7.35
N ARG A 23 8.31 -1.11 -6.62
CA ARG A 23 9.55 -1.66 -6.09
C ARG A 23 9.27 -2.78 -5.08
N ASN A 24 8.31 -2.56 -4.18
CA ASN A 24 7.91 -3.58 -3.21
C ASN A 24 7.25 -4.78 -3.91
N SER A 25 6.30 -4.56 -4.83
CA SER A 25 5.69 -5.66 -5.62
C SER A 25 6.73 -6.54 -6.30
N PHE A 26 7.74 -5.92 -6.92
CA PHE A 26 8.75 -6.64 -7.69
C PHE A 26 9.70 -7.43 -6.79
N LEU A 27 10.11 -6.87 -5.65
CA LEU A 27 10.92 -7.56 -4.64
C LEU A 27 10.18 -8.76 -4.02
N TYR A 28 8.90 -8.57 -3.66
CA TYR A 28 8.05 -9.67 -3.19
C TYR A 28 7.78 -10.69 -4.30
N GLY A 29 7.63 -10.25 -5.54
CA GLY A 29 7.47 -11.10 -6.72
C GLY A 29 8.68 -11.99 -6.97
N ILE A 30 9.89 -11.42 -7.00
CA ILE A 30 11.13 -12.18 -7.21
C ILE A 30 11.37 -13.14 -6.04
N SER A 31 11.30 -12.66 -4.80
CA SER A 31 11.56 -13.50 -3.63
C SER A 31 10.53 -14.62 -3.49
N GLY A 32 9.25 -14.32 -3.70
CA GLY A 32 8.18 -15.31 -3.73
C GLY A 32 8.26 -16.26 -4.91
N GLY A 33 8.62 -15.78 -6.10
CA GLY A 33 8.80 -16.59 -7.30
C GLY A 33 9.97 -17.55 -7.21
N ILE A 34 11.12 -17.10 -6.67
CA ILE A 34 12.28 -17.97 -6.39
C ILE A 34 11.92 -18.99 -5.31
N GLY A 35 11.29 -18.57 -4.21
CA GLY A 35 10.87 -19.48 -3.14
C GLY A 35 9.89 -20.55 -3.63
N ALA A 36 8.85 -20.16 -4.35
CA ALA A 36 7.86 -21.07 -4.92
C ALA A 36 8.45 -21.98 -6.00
N GLY A 37 9.32 -21.45 -6.87
CA GLY A 37 10.00 -22.22 -7.91
C GLY A 37 10.93 -23.29 -7.34
N LEU A 38 11.72 -22.95 -6.30
CA LEU A 38 12.58 -23.91 -5.60
C LEU A 38 11.75 -24.96 -4.85
N PHE A 39 10.69 -24.54 -4.16
CA PHE A 39 9.78 -25.45 -3.46
C PHE A 39 9.13 -26.45 -4.43
N TYR A 40 8.62 -25.95 -5.57
CA TYR A 40 8.02 -26.78 -6.62
C TYR A 40 9.05 -27.73 -7.25
N PHE A 41 10.27 -27.27 -7.50
CA PHE A 41 11.36 -28.11 -8.00
C PHE A 41 11.69 -29.25 -7.04
N MET A 42 11.72 -28.99 -5.73
CA MET A 42 11.99 -30.01 -4.71
C MET A 42 10.90 -31.08 -4.65
N CYS A 43 9.63 -30.70 -4.82
CA CYS A 43 8.53 -31.65 -4.78
C CYS A 43 8.35 -32.46 -6.08
N THR A 44 8.66 -31.89 -7.24
CA THR A 44 8.29 -32.47 -8.54
C THR A 44 9.49 -32.94 -9.38
N SER A 45 10.74 -32.56 -9.05
CA SER A 45 11.98 -32.92 -9.77
C SER A 45 11.97 -32.66 -11.30
N LYS A 46 11.00 -31.89 -11.81
CA LYS A 46 10.87 -31.54 -13.24
C LYS A 46 11.23 -30.07 -13.47
N PRO A 47 12.46 -29.76 -13.92
CA PRO A 47 12.92 -28.38 -14.08
C PRO A 47 12.15 -27.59 -15.16
N LEU A 48 11.63 -28.27 -16.19
CA LEU A 48 10.87 -27.63 -17.27
C LEU A 48 9.56 -27.01 -16.75
N MET A 49 8.84 -27.74 -15.89
CA MET A 49 7.58 -27.29 -15.30
C MET A 49 7.80 -26.24 -14.20
N ALA A 50 8.90 -26.34 -13.46
CA ALA A 50 9.27 -25.36 -12.44
C ALA A 50 9.48 -23.95 -13.04
N SER A 51 10.04 -23.85 -14.25
CA SER A 51 10.27 -22.57 -14.93
C SER A 51 8.94 -21.87 -15.30
N HIS A 52 8.00 -22.63 -15.85
CA HIS A 52 6.66 -22.11 -16.20
C HIS A 52 5.88 -21.70 -14.95
N CYS A 53 5.95 -22.52 -13.89
CA CYS A 53 5.30 -22.23 -12.62
C CYS A 53 5.91 -21.01 -11.92
N GLY A 54 7.24 -20.87 -11.91
CA GLY A 54 7.94 -19.71 -11.37
C GLY A 54 7.56 -18.41 -12.08
N MET A 55 7.48 -18.42 -13.41
CA MET A 55 7.02 -17.27 -14.19
C MET A 55 5.55 -16.91 -13.88
N ALA A 56 4.68 -17.92 -13.73
CA ALA A 56 3.28 -17.72 -13.37
C ALA A 56 3.14 -17.15 -11.95
N CYS A 57 3.86 -17.69 -10.96
CA CYS A 57 3.87 -17.17 -9.60
C CYS A 57 4.40 -15.74 -9.55
N PHE A 58 5.51 -15.46 -10.25
CA PHE A 58 6.08 -14.12 -10.34
C PHE A 58 5.08 -13.09 -10.91
N THR A 59 4.40 -13.43 -12.01
CA THR A 59 3.40 -12.55 -12.63
C THR A 59 2.18 -12.34 -11.74
N VAL A 60 1.66 -13.40 -11.10
CA VAL A 60 0.51 -13.31 -10.19
C VAL A 60 0.82 -12.45 -8.98
N ILE A 61 1.98 -12.65 -8.32
CA ILE A 61 2.38 -11.86 -7.15
C ILE A 61 2.57 -10.40 -7.54
N THR A 62 3.27 -10.14 -8.64
CA THR A 62 3.55 -8.78 -9.10
C THR A 62 2.26 -8.02 -9.44
N LEU A 63 1.36 -8.64 -10.22
CA LEU A 63 0.08 -8.03 -10.62
C LEU A 63 -0.89 -7.89 -9.44
N GLY A 64 -0.99 -8.90 -8.57
CA GLY A 64 -1.86 -8.85 -7.39
C GLY A 64 -1.45 -7.76 -6.41
N TYR A 65 -0.16 -7.63 -6.14
CA TYR A 65 0.32 -6.57 -5.25
C TYR A 65 0.17 -5.18 -5.90
N TRP A 66 0.38 -5.07 -7.21
CA TRP A 66 0.18 -3.83 -7.96
C TRP A 66 -1.26 -3.33 -7.88
N THR A 67 -2.24 -4.18 -8.18
CA THR A 67 -3.67 -3.79 -8.15
C THR A 67 -4.10 -3.42 -6.74
N HIS A 68 -3.68 -4.19 -5.73
CA HIS A 68 -3.96 -3.89 -4.33
C HIS A 68 -3.37 -2.54 -3.90
N CYS A 69 -2.11 -2.27 -4.23
CA CYS A 69 -1.45 -1.04 -3.84
C CYS A 69 -2.05 0.19 -4.56
N ARG A 70 -2.44 0.06 -5.83
CA ARG A 70 -3.12 1.13 -6.57
C ARG A 70 -4.47 1.50 -5.96
N TYR A 71 -5.22 0.48 -5.54
CA TYR A 71 -6.51 0.68 -4.89
C TYR A 71 -6.36 1.36 -3.53
N ASN A 72 -5.41 0.90 -2.71
CA ASN A 72 -5.15 1.48 -1.39
C ASN A 72 -4.64 2.92 -1.49
N TYR A 73 -3.72 3.19 -2.42
CA TYR A 73 -3.22 4.55 -2.66
C TYR A 73 -4.32 5.54 -3.01
N SER A 74 -5.29 5.10 -3.82
CA SER A 74 -6.42 5.95 -4.21
C SER A 74 -7.33 6.27 -3.01
N LYS A 75 -7.56 5.30 -2.13
CA LYS A 75 -8.30 5.50 -0.86
C LYS A 75 -7.55 6.41 0.11
N VAL A 76 -6.30 6.09 0.41
CA VAL A 76 -5.45 6.87 1.34
C VAL A 76 -5.35 8.33 0.92
N ARG A 77 -5.26 8.61 -0.38
CA ARG A 77 -5.23 9.99 -0.89
C ARG A 77 -6.54 10.73 -0.62
N LEU A 78 -7.68 10.08 -0.77
CA LEU A 78 -8.99 10.68 -0.43
C LEU A 78 -9.09 10.94 1.08
N ASP A 79 -8.65 9.99 1.90
CA ASP A 79 -8.68 10.13 3.36
C ASP A 79 -7.74 11.23 3.85
N MET A 80 -6.51 11.33 3.30
CA MET A 80 -5.61 12.43 3.63
C MET A 80 -6.23 13.81 3.32
N MET A 81 -6.91 13.94 2.18
CA MET A 81 -7.57 15.21 1.84
C MET A 81 -8.72 15.52 2.81
N ARG A 82 -9.47 14.51 3.26
CA ARG A 82 -10.52 14.68 4.28
C ARG A 82 -9.93 15.07 5.64
N MET A 83 -8.89 14.37 6.09
CA MET A 83 -8.21 14.63 7.37
C MET A 83 -7.61 16.04 7.39
N GLN A 84 -6.98 16.49 6.31
CA GLN A 84 -6.44 17.84 6.20
C GLN A 84 -7.51 18.94 6.27
N ARG A 85 -8.73 18.67 5.79
CA ARG A 85 -9.85 19.61 5.94
C ARG A 85 -10.29 19.73 7.39
N LEU A 86 -10.50 18.59 8.05
CA LEU A 86 -10.90 18.55 9.46
C LEU A 86 -9.85 19.22 10.36
N LEU A 87 -8.57 18.93 10.14
CA LEU A 87 -7.46 19.56 10.87
C LEU A 87 -7.43 21.09 10.67
N ARG A 88 -7.70 21.59 9.45
CA ARG A 88 -7.77 23.03 9.19
C ARG A 88 -8.97 23.69 9.88
N GLU A 89 -10.12 23.03 9.87
CA GLU A 89 -11.31 23.56 10.55
C GLU A 89 -11.06 23.62 12.06
N GLN A 90 -10.55 22.56 12.66
CA GLN A 90 -10.17 22.55 14.08
C GLN A 90 -9.14 23.63 14.42
N ALA A 91 -8.09 23.79 13.61
CA ALA A 91 -7.08 24.82 13.81
C ALA A 91 -7.62 26.27 13.73
N LEU A 92 -8.78 26.50 13.09
CA LEU A 92 -9.45 27.81 13.08
C LEU A 92 -10.28 28.06 14.35
N TYR A 93 -10.77 27.01 15.02
CA TYR A 93 -11.55 27.11 16.25
C TYR A 93 -10.68 27.07 17.51
N GLU A 94 -9.45 26.53 17.43
CA GLU A 94 -8.44 26.52 18.47
C GLU A 94 -8.20 27.96 18.99
N GLY A 95 -8.72 28.26 20.19
CA GLY A 95 -8.67 29.59 20.82
C GLY A 95 -9.99 30.39 20.87
N THR A 96 -11.09 29.88 20.32
CA THR A 96 -12.45 30.44 20.50
C THR A 96 -13.25 29.65 21.54
N GLY A 97 -14.18 30.30 22.25
CA GLY A 97 -14.99 29.66 23.31
C GLY A 97 -15.85 28.45 22.86
N VAL A 98 -15.94 28.22 21.55
CA VAL A 98 -16.61 27.09 20.90
C VAL A 98 -15.90 25.75 21.23
N GLU A 99 -14.58 25.76 21.45
CA GLU A 99 -13.82 24.54 21.81
C GLU A 99 -14.33 23.91 23.10
N LYS A 100 -14.70 24.72 24.10
CA LYS A 100 -15.24 24.23 25.38
C LYS A 100 -16.58 23.49 25.21
N GLN A 101 -17.42 23.93 24.27
CA GLN A 101 -18.70 23.27 24.00
C GLN A 101 -18.50 21.94 23.26
N ILE A 102 -17.54 21.87 22.34
CA ILE A 102 -17.21 20.62 21.62
C ILE A 102 -16.61 19.58 22.57
N ASP A 103 -15.74 20.00 23.50
CA ASP A 103 -15.11 19.12 24.49
C ASP A 103 -16.12 18.58 25.52
N GLU A 104 -17.13 19.38 25.89
CA GLU A 104 -18.26 18.94 26.72
C GLU A 104 -19.18 17.95 25.99
N GLU A 105 -19.52 18.22 24.72
CA GLU A 105 -20.33 17.31 23.89
C GLU A 105 -19.62 15.97 23.61
N LEU A 106 -18.29 15.97 23.40
CA LEU A 106 -17.48 14.75 23.26
C LEU A 106 -17.45 13.94 24.56
N LYS A 107 -17.28 14.60 25.71
CA LYS A 107 -17.38 13.93 27.01
C LYS A 107 -18.74 13.27 27.22
N GLN A 108 -19.83 13.92 26.78
CA GLN A 108 -21.18 13.38 26.90
C GLN A 108 -21.40 12.15 26.00
N LYS A 109 -20.94 12.19 24.75
CA LYS A 109 -20.98 11.04 23.82
C LYS A 109 -20.21 9.83 24.33
N THR A 110 -19.04 10.04 24.94
CA THR A 110 -18.25 8.93 25.52
C THR A 110 -18.94 8.31 26.74
N SER A 111 -19.74 9.07 27.50
CA SER A 111 -20.54 8.53 28.61
C SER A 111 -21.84 7.82 28.20
N GLU A 112 -22.34 8.04 26.98
CA GLU A 112 -23.51 7.32 26.44
C GLU A 112 -23.13 6.01 25.73
N GLU A 113 -21.87 5.84 25.33
CA GLU A 113 -21.37 4.62 24.67
C GLU A 113 -20.77 3.59 25.66
N SER A 114 -20.74 3.90 26.97
CA SER A 114 -20.36 3.00 28.08
C SER A 114 -21.56 2.60 28.93
#